data_AF-A0A9D1X7G0-F1
#
_entry.id   AF-A0A9D1X7G0-F1
#
_cell.length_a   1.000
_cell.length_b   1.000
_cell.length_c   1.000
_cell.angle_alpha   90.00
_cell.angle_beta   90.00
_cell.angle_gamma   90.00
#
_symmetry.space_group_name_H-M   'P 1'
#
loop_
_entity.id
_entity.type
_entity.pdbx_description
1 polymer ?
#
loop_
_entity_poly.entity_id
_entity_poly.type
_entity_poly.pdbx_seq_one_letter_code
_entity_poly.pdbx_strand_id
1 'polypeptide(L)'
;MSKKELYKRYFLFLCSIFINSFSIAVITKAALGTSPISSVPYVLSLFTPFTMGQYTIVMNLIFILLEMTMMSRLEIHEKRYELWAQVPITLCFGSFIDVSMHVLWWLEPTAYLSQIVTLLVGCVLLALGISIEVKANVAMVTGEYLVQVISRFVKREFGFVKVVFDVTLVTIACLLGLIFMSRIDGVREGTIVAALIVGPITRFFRPYCRVFDRWLLDKREAPKAKPSEKYPVVVTIAREYGSGGHLLGEMLAKELGVKYYDKELISMVAKETDMPESFVAENEQSMSSNYLLNIILQDYEAPLERSLSSADALFVSQSRVIRQIARAHSCVIIGRCADYILDDFPESSVIRIFCYSDQESAYKRCVEAYHLEPSSARAAISRVNRARIAHYQHYTGRKWADPHNYNLMINTGSMSLPMACALIKRLYEECQSAKA
;
A
#
# COMPACT_ATOMS: atom_id res chain seq x y z
N MET A 1 17.95 2.64 -3.18
CA MET A 1 17.50 3.72 -2.27
C MET A 1 18.66 4.68 -2.05
N SER A 2 18.46 5.99 -2.09
CA SER A 2 19.56 6.95 -1.80
C SER A 2 19.99 6.82 -0.34
N LYS A 3 21.28 7.00 -0.02
CA LYS A 3 21.77 7.00 1.37
C LYS A 3 21.01 8.01 2.26
N LYS A 4 20.60 9.15 1.69
CA LYS A 4 19.80 10.18 2.37
C LYS A 4 18.37 9.70 2.67
N GLU A 5 17.72 9.06 1.69
CA GLU A 5 16.38 8.48 1.87
C GLU A 5 16.41 7.35 2.92
N LEU A 6 17.43 6.51 2.87
CA LEU A 6 17.65 5.43 3.84
C LEU A 6 17.75 6.03 5.25
N TYR A 7 18.61 7.03 5.45
CA TYR A 7 18.75 7.72 6.75
C TYR A 7 17.43 8.31 7.25
N LYS A 8 16.67 8.99 6.38
CA LYS A 8 15.35 9.55 6.72
C LYS A 8 14.35 8.47 7.18
N ARG A 9 14.35 7.31 6.50
CA ARG A 9 13.49 6.17 6.87
C ARG A 9 13.88 5.57 8.20
N TYR A 10 15.18 5.32 8.45
CA TYR A 10 15.66 4.83 9.74
C TYR A 10 15.39 5.81 10.88
N PHE A 11 15.54 7.12 10.63
CA PHE A 11 15.19 8.14 11.61
C PHE A 11 13.69 8.11 11.94
N LEU A 12 12.83 8.09 10.91
CA LEU A 12 11.38 8.03 11.10
C LEU A 12 10.95 6.76 11.83
N PHE A 13 11.61 5.64 11.53
CA PHE A 13 11.40 4.36 12.20
C PHE A 13 11.83 4.38 13.67
N LEU A 14 12.98 4.98 13.99
CA LEU A 14 13.41 5.13 15.38
C LEU A 14 12.44 6.02 16.17
N CYS A 15 11.96 7.10 15.56
CA CYS A 15 10.91 7.95 16.15
C CYS A 15 9.62 7.17 16.39
N SER A 16 9.18 6.31 15.46
CA SER A 16 7.97 5.51 15.66
C SER A 16 8.12 4.48 16.77
N ILE A 17 9.27 3.81 16.87
CA ILE A 17 9.57 2.89 17.97
C ILE A 17 9.44 3.61 19.31
N PHE A 18 10.00 4.82 19.45
CA PHE A 18 9.88 5.60 20.67
C PHE A 18 8.43 5.98 20.99
N ILE A 19 7.66 6.45 20.00
CA ILE A 19 6.24 6.78 20.17
C ILE A 19 5.43 5.55 20.60
N ASN A 20 5.70 4.39 19.99
CA ASN A 20 5.06 3.13 20.35
C ASN A 20 5.39 2.73 21.80
N SER A 21 6.67 2.73 22.18
CA SER A 21 7.08 2.44 23.57
C SER A 21 6.44 3.41 24.57
N PHE A 22 6.41 4.71 24.27
CA PHE A 22 5.81 5.73 25.11
C PHE A 22 4.29 5.52 25.26
N SER A 23 3.60 5.22 24.17
CA SER A 23 2.17 4.96 24.19
C SER A 23 1.81 3.73 25.02
N ILE A 24 2.61 2.65 24.96
CA ILE A 24 2.42 1.46 25.80
C ILE A 24 2.57 1.81 27.28
N ALA A 25 3.54 2.65 27.63
CA ALA A 25 3.71 3.13 29.00
C ALA A 25 2.51 3.97 29.47
N VAL A 26 1.97 4.87 28.63
CA VAL A 26 0.74 5.64 28.93
C VAL A 26 -0.46 4.71 29.17
N ILE A 27 -0.68 3.73 28.29
CA ILE A 27 -1.76 2.74 28.41
C ILE A 27 -1.62 1.98 29.73
N THR A 28 -0.41 1.54 30.06
CA THR A 28 -0.13 0.78 31.29
C THR A 28 -0.35 1.62 32.55
N LYS A 29 0.07 2.89 32.53
CA LYS A 29 -0.16 3.86 33.62
C LYS A 29 -1.63 4.24 33.81
N ALA A 30 -2.50 3.99 32.82
CA ALA A 30 -3.94 4.19 32.98
C ALA A 30 -4.59 3.24 34.00
N ALA A 31 -3.89 2.19 34.45
CA ALA A 31 -4.36 1.23 35.46
C ALA A 31 -5.64 0.44 35.10
N LEU A 32 -6.09 0.52 33.85
CA LEU A 32 -7.19 -0.27 33.27
C LEU A 32 -6.67 -1.46 32.46
N GLY A 33 -5.41 -1.83 32.63
CA GLY A 33 -4.73 -2.88 31.87
C GLY A 33 -3.70 -2.32 30.90
N THR A 34 -3.26 -3.16 29.96
CA THR A 34 -2.19 -2.86 29.00
C THR A 34 -2.58 -3.27 27.58
N SER A 35 -1.72 -3.03 26.59
CA SER A 35 -1.91 -3.60 25.25
C SER A 35 -1.83 -5.15 25.31
N PRO A 36 -2.56 -5.90 24.45
CA PRO A 36 -2.55 -7.36 24.50
C PRO A 36 -1.14 -7.97 24.43
N ILE A 37 -0.28 -7.44 23.57
CA ILE A 37 1.10 -7.92 23.42
C ILE A 37 1.94 -7.63 24.67
N SER A 38 1.74 -6.48 25.31
CA SER A 38 2.51 -6.08 26.49
C SER A 38 1.96 -6.62 27.81
N SER A 39 0.83 -7.33 27.78
CA SER A 39 0.18 -7.89 28.96
C SER A 39 1.05 -8.91 29.71
N VAL A 40 1.69 -9.84 28.99
CA VAL A 40 2.57 -10.85 29.58
C VAL A 40 3.81 -10.20 30.23
N PRO A 41 4.58 -9.33 29.53
CA PRO A 41 5.69 -8.63 30.14
C PRO A 41 5.32 -7.80 31.38
N TYR A 42 4.16 -7.14 31.33
CA TYR A 42 3.71 -6.33 32.46
C TYR A 42 3.37 -7.19 33.68
N VAL A 43 2.56 -8.24 33.52
CA VAL A 43 2.22 -9.14 34.63
C VAL A 43 3.46 -9.80 35.24
N LEU A 44 4.41 -10.25 34.41
CA LEU A 44 5.68 -10.79 34.89
C LEU A 44 6.46 -9.77 35.74
N SER A 45 6.48 -8.50 35.33
CA SER A 45 7.17 -7.44 36.08
C SER A 45 6.55 -7.10 37.44
N LEU A 46 5.30 -7.50 37.70
CA LEU A 46 4.62 -7.20 38.97
C LEU A 46 5.08 -8.10 40.14
N PHE A 47 5.57 -9.31 39.87
CA PHE A 47 5.95 -10.27 40.90
C PHE A 47 7.41 -10.72 40.84
N THR A 48 8.21 -10.13 39.94
CA THR A 48 9.63 -10.44 39.75
C THR A 48 10.46 -9.15 39.79
N PRO A 49 11.78 -9.22 39.98
CA PRO A 49 12.62 -8.02 40.09
C PRO A 49 12.92 -7.34 38.73
N PHE A 50 12.50 -7.92 37.60
CA PHE A 50 12.80 -7.39 36.28
C PHE A 50 11.73 -6.40 35.80
N THR A 51 12.14 -5.41 35.03
CA THR A 51 11.26 -4.36 34.50
C THR A 51 10.38 -4.87 33.36
N MET A 52 9.30 -4.15 33.08
CA MET A 52 8.42 -4.43 31.95
C MET A 52 9.21 -4.45 30.63
N GLY A 53 10.10 -3.48 30.40
CA GLY A 53 10.92 -3.41 29.20
C GLY A 53 11.89 -4.59 29.06
N GLN A 54 12.49 -5.06 30.15
CA GLN A 54 13.33 -6.27 30.16
C GLN A 54 12.54 -7.51 29.74
N TYR A 55 11.33 -7.71 30.27
CA TYR A 55 10.48 -8.82 29.83
C TYR A 55 10.00 -8.67 28.39
N THR A 56 9.75 -7.44 27.91
CA THR A 56 9.45 -7.22 26.49
C THR A 56 10.61 -7.65 25.60
N ILE A 57 11.86 -7.38 25.99
CA ILE A 57 13.05 -7.85 25.26
C ILE A 57 13.09 -9.37 25.23
N VAL A 58 12.97 -10.02 26.39
CA VAL A 58 13.01 -11.48 26.49
C VAL A 58 11.90 -12.13 25.64
N MET A 59 10.68 -11.61 25.74
CA MET A 59 9.54 -12.11 24.98
C MET A 59 9.75 -11.96 23.47
N ASN A 60 10.23 -10.81 23.00
CA ASN A 60 10.50 -10.60 21.58
C ASN A 60 11.66 -11.50 21.09
N LEU A 61 12.69 -11.74 21.89
CA LEU A 61 13.73 -12.71 21.53
C LEU A 61 13.16 -14.13 21.39
N ILE A 62 12.22 -14.53 22.25
CA ILE A 62 11.48 -15.79 22.12
C ILE A 62 10.64 -15.81 20.84
N PHE A 63 9.99 -14.71 20.48
CA PHE A 63 9.23 -14.61 19.23
C PHE A 63 10.13 -14.80 18.01
N ILE A 64 11.31 -14.19 17.97
CA ILE A 64 12.29 -14.40 16.88
C ILE A 64 12.67 -15.89 16.77
N LEU A 65 12.89 -16.57 17.91
CA LEU A 65 13.18 -18.01 17.89
C LEU A 65 11.99 -18.82 17.36
N LEU A 66 10.77 -18.49 17.78
CA LEU A 66 9.56 -19.16 17.31
C LEU A 66 9.36 -18.97 15.80
N GLU A 67 9.58 -17.76 15.28
CA GLU A 67 9.57 -17.47 13.85
C GLU A 67 10.53 -18.37 13.08
N MET A 68 11.76 -18.52 13.56
CA MET A 68 12.76 -19.40 12.93
C MET A 68 12.33 -20.87 12.89
N THR A 69 11.55 -21.35 13.86
CA THR A 69 11.04 -22.74 13.84
C THR A 69 9.91 -22.96 12.83
N MET A 70 9.17 -21.91 12.48
CA MET A 70 8.03 -21.96 11.56
C MET A 70 8.42 -21.65 10.11
N MET A 71 9.65 -21.15 9.88
CA MET A 71 10.19 -20.80 8.56
C MET A 71 11.05 -21.92 7.96
N SER A 72 11.03 -22.04 6.64
CA SER A 72 11.94 -22.96 5.93
C SER A 72 13.39 -22.45 5.93
N ARG A 73 14.38 -23.35 5.77
CA ARG A 73 15.81 -22.96 5.73
C ARG A 73 16.14 -21.94 4.63
N LEU A 74 15.40 -21.98 3.53
CA LEU A 74 15.59 -21.06 2.40
C LEU A 74 15.05 -19.66 2.74
N GLU A 75 13.86 -19.57 3.34
CA GLU A 75 13.28 -18.31 3.79
C GLU A 75 14.12 -17.64 4.88
N ILE A 76 14.72 -18.41 5.79
CA ILE A 76 15.63 -17.88 6.81
C ILE A 76 16.86 -17.26 6.14
N HIS A 77 17.39 -17.87 5.08
CA HIS A 77 18.53 -17.34 4.35
C HIS A 77 18.19 -16.03 3.63
N GLU A 78 17.03 -15.98 2.97
CA GLU A 78 16.55 -14.80 2.25
C GLU A 78 16.29 -13.63 3.21
N LYS A 79 15.64 -13.90 4.35
CA LYS A 79 15.22 -12.88 5.31
C LYS A 79 16.20 -12.65 6.46
N ARG A 80 17.43 -13.18 6.36
CA ARG A 80 18.44 -13.10 7.43
C ARG A 80 18.66 -11.67 7.93
N TYR A 81 18.70 -10.69 7.01
CA TYR A 81 18.95 -9.30 7.38
C TYR A 81 17.79 -8.68 8.17
N GLU A 82 16.54 -9.06 7.86
CA GLU A 82 15.35 -8.63 8.61
C GLU A 82 15.38 -9.23 10.02
N LEU A 83 15.63 -10.55 10.13
CA LEU A 83 15.72 -11.26 11.42
C LEU A 83 16.83 -10.69 12.31
N TRP A 84 18.02 -10.45 11.75
CA TRP A 84 19.12 -9.84 12.49
C TRP A 84 18.84 -8.40 12.91
N ALA A 85 18.10 -7.63 12.10
CA ALA A 85 17.71 -6.27 12.44
C ALA A 85 16.70 -6.22 13.60
N GLN A 86 15.87 -7.25 13.79
CA GLN A 86 14.89 -7.28 14.88
C GLN A 86 15.54 -7.30 16.28
N VAL A 87 16.74 -7.86 16.42
CA VAL A 87 17.46 -7.93 17.70
C VAL A 87 17.79 -6.53 18.26
N PRO A 88 18.52 -5.64 17.55
CA PRO A 88 18.78 -4.29 18.05
C PRO A 88 17.51 -3.45 18.18
N ILE A 89 16.51 -3.67 17.31
CA ILE A 89 15.21 -3.00 17.40
C ILE A 89 14.51 -3.34 18.70
N THR A 90 14.47 -4.63 19.06
CA THR A 90 13.86 -5.13 20.29
C THR A 90 14.56 -4.58 21.53
N LEU A 91 15.90 -4.53 21.54
CA LEU A 91 16.68 -3.94 22.63
C LEU A 91 16.34 -2.46 22.82
N CYS A 92 16.25 -1.70 21.73
CA CYS A 92 15.85 -0.29 21.77
C CYS A 92 14.41 -0.14 22.26
N PHE A 93 13.49 -0.94 21.73
CA PHE A 93 12.06 -0.87 22.05
C PHE A 93 11.78 -1.12 23.54
N GLY A 94 12.38 -2.17 24.12
CA GLY A 94 12.25 -2.47 25.55
C GLY A 94 12.88 -1.41 26.43
N SER A 95 14.08 -0.92 26.07
CA SER A 95 14.74 0.17 26.82
C SER A 95 13.89 1.46 26.80
N PHE A 96 13.26 1.77 25.66
CA PHE A 96 12.36 2.92 25.56
C PHE A 96 11.07 2.76 26.35
N ILE A 97 10.58 1.53 26.59
CA ILE A 97 9.45 1.30 27.50
C ILE A 97 9.84 1.69 28.92
N ASP A 98 11.00 1.23 29.40
CA ASP A 98 11.45 1.55 30.77
C ASP A 98 11.72 3.06 30.94
N VAL A 99 12.37 3.68 29.95
CA VAL A 99 12.55 5.15 29.94
C VAL A 99 11.18 5.86 29.98
N SER A 100 10.21 5.41 29.18
CA SER A 100 8.88 6.01 29.15
C SER A 100 8.12 5.84 30.46
N MET A 101 8.20 4.66 31.08
CA MET A 101 7.61 4.38 32.39
C MET A 101 8.22 5.27 33.48
N HIS A 102 9.53 5.54 33.40
CA HIS A 102 10.21 6.46 34.30
C HIS A 102 9.79 7.92 34.05
N VAL A 103 9.70 8.37 32.80
CA VAL A 103 9.25 9.73 32.44
C VAL A 103 7.80 9.98 32.90
N LEU A 104 6.96 8.95 32.86
CA LEU A 104 5.56 8.99 33.28
C LEU A 104 5.37 8.69 34.78
N TRP A 105 6.38 8.91 35.62
CA TRP A 105 6.28 8.74 37.07
C TRP A 105 5.15 9.58 37.71
N TRP A 106 4.84 10.74 37.12
CA TRP A 106 3.81 11.68 37.59
C TRP A 106 2.38 11.32 37.15
N LEU A 107 2.22 10.37 36.23
CA LEU A 107 0.93 10.02 35.65
C LEU A 107 0.28 8.87 36.43
N GLU A 108 -0.49 9.21 37.47
CA GLU A 108 -1.22 8.24 38.31
C GLU A 108 -2.73 8.60 38.39
N PRO A 109 -3.52 8.26 37.36
CA PRO A 109 -4.94 8.56 37.34
C PRO A 109 -5.71 7.75 38.41
N THR A 110 -6.25 8.45 39.41
CA THR A 110 -7.03 7.85 40.52
C THR A 110 -8.51 7.73 40.19
N ALA A 111 -9.08 8.71 39.48
CA ALA A 111 -10.49 8.69 39.09
C ALA A 111 -10.70 7.81 37.86
N TYR A 112 -11.73 6.97 37.86
CA TYR A 112 -12.02 6.04 36.75
C TYR A 112 -12.18 6.74 35.39
N LEU A 113 -12.78 7.94 35.36
CA LEU A 113 -12.87 8.75 34.13
C LEU A 113 -11.49 9.17 33.62
N SER A 114 -10.59 9.60 34.52
CA SER A 114 -9.21 9.96 34.14
C SER A 114 -8.42 8.77 33.63
N GLN A 115 -8.68 7.58 34.16
CA GLN A 115 -8.10 6.33 33.68
C GLN A 115 -8.56 6.02 32.25
N ILE A 116 -9.86 6.14 31.95
CA ILE A 116 -10.40 5.95 30.60
C ILE A 116 -9.80 6.97 29.63
N VAL A 117 -9.75 8.25 30.00
CA VAL A 117 -9.18 9.30 29.13
C VAL A 117 -7.70 9.02 28.85
N THR A 118 -6.93 8.65 29.87
CA THR A 118 -5.51 8.32 29.73
C THR A 118 -5.31 7.11 28.81
N LEU A 119 -6.14 6.06 28.98
CA LEU A 119 -6.15 4.89 28.10
C LEU A 119 -6.42 5.27 26.65
N LEU A 120 -7.44 6.09 26.38
CA LEU A 120 -7.81 6.52 25.03
C LEU A 120 -6.70 7.37 24.38
N VAL A 121 -6.08 8.27 25.14
CA VAL A 121 -4.91 9.04 24.68
C VAL A 121 -3.76 8.09 24.31
N GLY A 122 -3.48 7.11 25.16
CA GLY A 122 -2.49 6.06 24.89
C GLY A 122 -2.79 5.29 23.60
N CYS A 123 -4.04 4.86 23.39
CA CYS A 123 -4.46 4.17 22.16
C CYS A 123 -4.29 5.03 20.89
N VAL A 124 -4.57 6.33 20.97
CA VAL A 124 -4.37 7.26 19.84
C VAL A 124 -2.88 7.42 19.53
N LEU A 125 -2.03 7.59 20.55
CA LEU A 125 -0.59 7.67 20.39
C LEU A 125 -0.01 6.39 19.80
N LEU A 126 -0.48 5.23 20.26
CA LEU A 126 -0.07 3.93 19.74
C LEU A 126 -0.44 3.78 18.26
N ALA A 127 -1.67 4.13 17.89
CA ALA A 127 -2.12 4.08 16.50
C ALA A 127 -1.34 5.03 15.58
N LEU A 128 -0.96 6.22 16.09
CA LEU A 128 -0.10 7.15 15.37
C LEU A 128 1.31 6.57 15.18
N GLY A 129 1.90 6.01 16.24
CA GLY A 129 3.22 5.39 16.18
C GLY A 129 3.28 4.23 15.19
N ILE A 130 2.31 3.31 15.22
CA ILE A 130 2.17 2.21 14.23
C ILE A 130 2.01 2.77 12.82
N SER A 131 1.22 3.83 12.63
CA SER A 131 1.03 4.45 11.31
C SER A 131 2.33 5.02 10.72
N ILE A 132 3.18 5.63 11.58
CA ILE A 132 4.49 6.16 11.19
C ILE A 132 5.49 5.02 10.95
N GLU A 133 5.45 3.98 11.77
CA GLU A 133 6.30 2.79 11.63
C GLU A 133 6.10 2.12 10.27
N VAL A 134 4.84 1.82 9.93
CA VAL A 134 4.45 1.26 8.63
C VAL A 134 4.90 2.17 7.48
N LYS A 135 4.92 3.50 7.70
CA LYS A 135 5.36 4.46 6.68
C LYS A 135 6.87 4.46 6.47
N ALA A 136 7.65 4.26 7.53
CA ALA A 136 9.10 4.24 7.47
C ALA A 136 9.60 3.08 6.59
N ASN A 137 8.92 1.93 6.63
CA ASN A 137 9.19 0.74 5.81
C ASN A 137 10.66 0.29 5.90
N VAL A 138 11.16 0.16 7.14
CA VAL A 138 12.53 -0.23 7.44
C VAL A 138 12.59 -1.69 7.88
N ALA A 139 11.83 -2.01 8.92
CA ALA A 139 11.70 -3.34 9.48
C ALA A 139 10.34 -3.44 10.16
N MET A 140 9.81 -4.66 10.28
CA MET A 140 8.60 -4.91 11.05
C MET A 140 8.98 -5.23 12.49
N VAL A 141 8.25 -4.68 13.47
CA VAL A 141 8.46 -5.04 14.88
C VAL A 141 8.09 -6.50 15.09
N THR A 142 8.92 -7.19 15.88
CA THR A 142 8.87 -8.64 16.12
C THR A 142 7.46 -9.18 16.43
N GLY A 143 6.71 -8.52 17.31
CA GLY A 143 5.37 -8.98 17.68
C GLY A 143 4.39 -9.06 16.50
N GLU A 144 4.46 -8.11 15.55
CA GLU A 144 3.62 -8.16 14.35
C GLU A 144 4.15 -9.16 13.32
N TYR A 145 5.48 -9.25 13.21
CA TYR A 145 6.13 -10.15 12.26
C TYR A 145 5.89 -11.63 12.61
N LEU A 146 5.92 -12.01 13.89
CA LEU A 146 5.52 -13.35 14.33
C LEU A 146 4.08 -13.69 13.91
N VAL A 147 3.13 -12.78 14.10
CA VAL A 147 1.74 -12.98 13.67
C VAL A 147 1.66 -13.20 12.16
N GLN A 148 2.46 -12.48 11.38
CA GLN A 148 2.57 -12.68 9.94
C GLN A 148 3.16 -14.05 9.56
N VAL A 149 4.16 -14.54 10.31
CA VAL A 149 4.72 -15.89 10.13
C VAL A 149 3.68 -16.96 10.47
N ILE A 150 2.97 -16.83 11.60
CA ILE A 150 1.91 -17.76 12.00
C ILE A 150 0.77 -17.76 10.97
N SER A 151 0.37 -16.58 10.47
CA SER A 151 -0.67 -16.44 9.44
C SER A 151 -0.33 -17.20 8.16
N ARG A 152 0.94 -17.14 7.72
CA ARG A 152 1.44 -17.92 6.58
C ARG A 152 1.50 -19.41 6.88
N PHE A 153 1.95 -19.79 8.07
CA PHE A 153 2.07 -21.19 8.48
C PHE A 153 0.70 -21.88 8.60
N VAL A 154 -0.29 -21.21 9.19
CA VAL A 154 -1.65 -21.72 9.42
C VAL A 154 -2.56 -21.48 8.21
N LYS A 155 -2.14 -20.67 7.23
CA LYS A 155 -2.92 -20.27 6.04
C LYS A 155 -4.27 -19.63 6.40
N ARG A 156 -4.26 -18.73 7.38
CA ARG A 156 -5.44 -17.97 7.85
C ARG A 156 -5.17 -16.48 7.77
N GLU A 157 -6.23 -15.69 7.65
CA GLU A 157 -6.14 -14.23 7.53
C GLU A 157 -5.34 -13.60 8.69
N PHE A 158 -4.46 -12.65 8.37
CA PHE A 158 -3.62 -11.95 9.36
C PHE A 158 -4.46 -11.35 10.50
N GLY A 159 -5.59 -10.70 10.18
CA GLY A 159 -6.47 -10.12 11.18
C GLY A 159 -7.03 -11.15 12.16
N PHE A 160 -7.46 -12.32 11.66
CA PHE A 160 -7.95 -13.41 12.51
C PHE A 160 -6.83 -13.98 13.39
N VAL A 161 -5.65 -14.24 12.82
CA VAL A 161 -4.50 -14.76 13.55
C VAL A 161 -4.00 -13.78 14.60
N LYS A 162 -4.04 -12.47 14.30
CA LYS A 162 -3.70 -11.40 15.26
C LYS A 162 -4.63 -11.43 16.47
N VAL A 163 -5.93 -11.55 16.25
CA VAL A 163 -6.92 -11.63 17.33
C VAL A 163 -6.67 -12.88 18.18
N VAL A 164 -6.46 -14.04 17.56
CA VAL A 164 -6.15 -15.28 18.30
C VAL A 164 -4.87 -15.14 19.11
N PHE A 165 -3.82 -14.56 18.52
CA PHE A 165 -2.54 -14.30 19.18
C PHE A 165 -2.66 -13.33 20.37
N ASP A 166 -3.45 -12.27 20.22
CA ASP A 166 -3.72 -11.33 21.32
C ASP A 166 -4.51 -12.00 22.45
N VAL A 167 -5.51 -12.81 22.12
CA VAL A 167 -6.30 -13.56 23.09
C VAL A 167 -5.42 -14.58 23.83
N THR A 168 -4.50 -15.27 23.16
CA THR A 168 -3.59 -16.20 23.83
C THR A 168 -2.64 -15.49 24.78
N LEU A 169 -2.05 -14.34 24.41
CA LEU A 169 -1.19 -13.56 25.31
C LEU A 169 -1.96 -13.04 26.53
N VAL A 170 -3.16 -12.49 26.32
CA VAL A 170 -4.02 -12.03 27.43
C VAL A 170 -4.40 -13.19 28.35
N THR A 171 -4.70 -14.36 27.79
CA THR A 171 -5.01 -15.57 28.59
C THR A 171 -3.81 -16.02 29.41
N ILE A 172 -2.61 -16.03 28.81
CA ILE A 172 -1.35 -16.36 29.51
C ILE A 172 -1.09 -15.37 30.64
N ALA A 173 -1.28 -14.07 30.40
CA ALA A 173 -1.12 -13.04 31.42
C ALA A 173 -2.09 -13.24 32.60
N CYS A 174 -3.36 -13.54 32.33
CA CYS A 174 -4.34 -13.88 33.37
C CYS A 174 -3.95 -15.12 34.18
N LEU A 175 -3.49 -16.19 33.50
CA LEU A 175 -3.04 -17.41 34.17
C LEU A 175 -1.82 -17.16 35.06
N LEU A 176 -0.84 -16.38 34.59
CA LEU A 176 0.33 -15.99 35.38
C LEU A 176 -0.09 -15.18 36.62
N GLY A 177 -0.99 -14.21 36.49
CA GLY A 177 -1.52 -13.45 37.62
C GLY A 177 -2.22 -14.34 38.65
N LEU A 178 -3.05 -15.28 38.21
CA LEU A 178 -3.74 -16.22 39.10
C LEU A 178 -2.77 -17.17 39.82
N ILE A 179 -1.79 -17.72 39.12
CA ILE A 179 -0.84 -18.70 39.69
C ILE A 179 0.10 -18.02 40.71
N PHE A 180 0.66 -16.86 40.38
CA PHE A 180 1.71 -16.24 41.19
C PHE A 180 1.21 -15.18 42.17
N MET A 181 0.10 -14.51 41.87
CA MET A 181 -0.42 -13.40 42.69
C MET A 181 -1.82 -13.69 43.27
N SER A 182 -2.47 -14.80 42.89
CA SER A 182 -3.85 -15.16 43.29
C SER A 182 -4.90 -14.09 42.93
N ARG A 183 -4.57 -13.16 42.02
CA ARG A 183 -5.43 -12.09 41.53
C ARG A 183 -5.02 -11.66 40.12
N ILE A 184 -5.94 -11.11 39.35
CA ILE A 184 -5.67 -10.65 37.98
C ILE A 184 -5.29 -9.17 38.05
N ASP A 185 -4.00 -8.91 38.27
CA ASP A 185 -3.44 -7.56 38.16
C ASP A 185 -2.89 -7.33 36.75
N GLY A 186 -3.12 -6.15 36.19
CA GLY A 186 -2.53 -5.70 34.94
C GLY A 186 -3.21 -6.10 33.62
N VAL A 187 -4.25 -6.94 33.69
CA VAL A 187 -5.19 -7.17 32.60
C VAL A 187 -6.59 -6.82 33.10
N ARG A 188 -7.23 -5.84 32.46
CA ARG A 188 -8.61 -5.42 32.77
C ARG A 188 -9.35 -4.99 31.50
N GLU A 189 -10.52 -4.39 31.64
CA GLU A 189 -11.37 -3.90 30.53
C GLU A 189 -10.61 -3.03 29.51
N GLY A 190 -9.61 -2.26 29.95
CA GLY A 190 -8.80 -1.41 29.07
C GLY A 190 -7.96 -2.19 28.06
N THR A 191 -7.57 -3.43 28.36
CA THR A 191 -6.86 -4.31 27.41
C THR A 191 -7.76 -4.71 26.24
N ILE A 192 -9.04 -4.98 26.52
CA ILE A 192 -10.04 -5.28 25.49
C ILE A 192 -10.35 -4.02 24.66
N VAL A 193 -10.53 -2.89 25.33
CA VAL A 193 -10.75 -1.59 24.68
C VAL A 193 -9.58 -1.24 23.74
N ALA A 194 -8.33 -1.41 24.19
CA ALA A 194 -7.16 -1.16 23.37
C ALA A 194 -7.10 -2.10 22.15
N ALA A 195 -7.39 -3.39 22.32
CA ALA A 195 -7.41 -4.36 21.22
C ALA A 195 -8.43 -3.99 20.12
N LEU A 196 -9.60 -3.49 20.50
CA LEU A 196 -10.69 -3.16 19.56
C LEU A 196 -10.52 -1.79 18.90
N ILE A 197 -9.95 -0.80 19.59
CA ILE A 197 -9.93 0.59 19.14
C ILE A 197 -8.66 0.93 18.34
N VAL A 198 -7.50 0.37 18.69
CA VAL A 198 -6.22 0.75 18.07
C VAL A 198 -6.20 0.49 16.57
N GLY A 199 -6.76 -0.64 16.12
CA GLY A 199 -6.83 -0.99 14.69
C GLY A 199 -7.62 0.02 13.84
N PRO A 200 -8.90 0.29 14.16
CA PRO A 200 -9.70 1.32 13.48
C PRO A 200 -9.05 2.70 13.49
N ILE A 201 -8.48 3.13 14.61
CA ILE A 201 -7.80 4.43 14.72
C ILE A 201 -6.56 4.48 13.81
N THR A 202 -5.78 3.39 13.74
CA THR A 202 -4.61 3.30 12.84
C THR A 202 -5.04 3.47 11.38
N ARG A 203 -6.17 2.87 10.98
CA ARG A 203 -6.73 3.03 9.63
C ARG A 203 -7.15 4.47 9.33
N PHE A 204 -7.61 5.21 10.34
CA PHE A 204 -7.95 6.62 10.22
C PHE A 204 -6.70 7.52 10.05
N PHE A 205 -5.58 7.21 10.71
CA PHE A 205 -4.35 8.01 10.61
C PHE A 205 -3.50 7.74 9.35
N ARG A 206 -3.64 6.56 8.73
CA ARG A 206 -2.88 6.19 7.51
C ARG A 206 -2.89 7.25 6.39
N PRO A 207 -4.02 7.89 6.01
CA PRO A 207 -4.04 8.93 4.98
C PRO A 207 -3.25 10.19 5.35
N TYR A 208 -3.22 10.56 6.64
CA TYR A 208 -2.54 11.76 7.11
C TYR A 208 -1.01 11.59 7.11
N CYS A 209 -0.52 10.35 7.24
CA CYS A 209 0.91 10.05 7.12
C CYS A 209 1.47 10.25 5.70
N ARG A 210 0.63 10.60 4.71
CA ARG A 210 1.08 11.04 3.36
C ARG A 210 1.90 12.32 3.38
N VAL A 211 1.83 13.13 4.44
CA VAL A 211 2.71 14.30 4.59
C VAL A 211 4.19 13.90 4.57
N PHE A 212 4.51 12.73 5.13
CA PHE A 212 5.87 12.19 5.10
C PHE A 212 6.30 11.69 3.72
N ASP A 213 5.39 11.45 2.76
CA ASP A 213 5.78 11.04 1.41
C ASP A 213 6.68 12.06 0.73
N ARG A 214 6.34 13.34 0.84
CA ARG A 214 7.13 14.43 0.26
C ARG A 214 8.49 14.63 0.94
N TRP A 215 8.62 14.18 2.18
CA TRP A 215 9.84 14.33 2.96
C TRP A 215 10.78 13.13 2.81
N LEU A 216 10.22 11.91 2.80
CA LEU A 216 10.92 10.65 2.59
C LEU A 216 11.42 10.52 1.16
N LEU A 217 10.56 10.84 0.19
CA LEU A 217 10.95 10.92 -1.21
C LEU A 217 11.59 12.29 -1.40
N ASP A 218 12.93 12.35 -1.38
CA ASP A 218 13.61 13.45 -2.05
C ASP A 218 12.98 13.56 -3.44
N LYS A 219 12.66 14.80 -3.89
CA LYS A 219 12.29 15.05 -5.28
C LYS A 219 13.27 14.24 -6.13
N ARG A 220 12.80 13.12 -6.68
CA ARG A 220 13.55 12.47 -7.75
C ARG A 220 13.57 13.56 -8.81
N GLU A 221 14.73 14.13 -9.06
CA GLU A 221 15.06 14.38 -10.45
C GLU A 221 14.74 13.06 -11.12
N ALA A 222 13.67 13.05 -11.93
CA ALA A 222 13.37 11.92 -12.79
C ALA A 222 14.71 11.49 -13.36
N PRO A 223 15.06 10.19 -13.33
CA PRO A 223 16.35 9.75 -13.83
C PRO A 223 16.50 10.42 -15.18
N LYS A 224 17.44 11.39 -15.30
CA LYS A 224 17.63 12.12 -16.54
C LYS A 224 17.83 11.00 -17.55
N ALA A 225 16.87 10.85 -18.45
CA ALA A 225 16.89 9.80 -19.45
C ALA A 225 18.30 9.82 -20.01
N LYS A 226 19.00 8.68 -19.97
CA LYS A 226 20.33 8.58 -20.58
C LYS A 226 20.20 9.21 -21.97
N PRO A 227 20.93 10.30 -22.27
CA PRO A 227 20.74 11.00 -23.53
C PRO A 227 21.36 10.15 -24.63
N SER A 228 20.61 9.16 -25.14
CA SER A 228 20.85 8.46 -26.41
C SER A 228 19.81 7.40 -26.81
N GLU A 229 18.79 7.06 -26.00
CA GLU A 229 17.77 6.08 -26.43
C GLU A 229 16.64 6.75 -27.23
N LYS A 230 16.50 6.39 -28.52
CA LYS A 230 15.31 6.75 -29.31
C LYS A 230 14.13 5.93 -28.80
N TYR A 231 13.26 6.56 -28.00
CA TYR A 231 12.01 5.95 -27.56
C TYR A 231 11.01 5.89 -28.73
N PRO A 232 10.29 4.77 -28.93
CA PRO A 232 9.14 4.72 -29.83
C PRO A 232 8.06 5.73 -29.46
N VAL A 233 7.12 6.02 -30.37
CA VAL A 233 5.97 6.88 -30.05
C VAL A 233 4.81 6.00 -29.59
N VAL A 234 4.29 6.28 -28.40
CA VAL A 234 3.18 5.55 -27.80
C VAL A 234 1.99 6.48 -27.65
N VAL A 235 0.82 6.03 -28.10
CA VAL A 235 -0.44 6.76 -27.90
C VAL A 235 -1.22 6.08 -26.78
N THR A 236 -1.54 6.83 -25.73
CA THR A 236 -2.39 6.36 -24.63
C THR A 236 -3.78 6.96 -24.74
N ILE A 237 -4.83 6.14 -24.58
CA ILE A 237 -6.22 6.59 -24.68
C ILE A 237 -6.96 6.26 -23.37
N ALA A 238 -7.18 7.27 -22.54
CA ALA A 238 -8.17 7.26 -21.48
C ALA A 238 -9.55 7.63 -22.05
N ARG A 239 -10.64 7.11 -21.48
CA ARG A 239 -11.97 7.27 -22.08
C ARG A 239 -13.14 7.04 -21.14
N GLU A 240 -14.21 7.80 -21.31
CA GLU A 240 -15.52 7.52 -20.73
C GLU A 240 -16.19 6.31 -21.39
N TYR A 241 -17.05 5.62 -20.64
CA TYR A 241 -17.86 4.54 -21.18
C TYR A 241 -18.92 5.10 -22.13
N GLY A 242 -19.10 4.46 -23.28
CA GLY A 242 -19.98 4.96 -24.33
C GLY A 242 -19.36 6.05 -25.22
N SER A 243 -18.13 6.54 -24.95
CA SER A 243 -17.46 7.56 -25.78
C SER A 243 -16.88 7.02 -27.11
N GLY A 244 -16.91 5.70 -27.36
CA GLY A 244 -16.30 5.15 -28.57
C GLY A 244 -14.75 5.16 -28.56
N GLY A 245 -14.10 5.53 -27.45
CA GLY A 245 -12.64 5.54 -27.35
C GLY A 245 -11.96 4.19 -27.62
N HIS A 246 -12.68 3.07 -27.42
CA HIS A 246 -12.20 1.73 -27.79
C HIS A 246 -12.08 1.57 -29.31
N LEU A 247 -13.16 1.86 -30.04
CA LEU A 247 -13.21 1.84 -31.50
C LEU A 247 -12.18 2.81 -32.10
N LEU A 248 -12.03 4.00 -31.49
CA LEU A 248 -11.04 4.98 -31.89
C LEU A 248 -9.61 4.44 -31.83
N GLY A 249 -9.24 3.75 -30.74
CA GLY A 249 -7.89 3.21 -30.61
C GLY A 249 -7.61 2.04 -31.55
N GLU A 250 -8.60 1.17 -31.80
CA GLU A 250 -8.46 0.10 -32.80
C GLU A 250 -8.27 0.66 -34.21
N MET A 251 -9.09 1.66 -34.58
CA MET A 251 -8.99 2.32 -35.88
C MET A 251 -7.65 3.02 -36.05
N LEU A 252 -7.20 3.76 -35.03
CA LEU A 252 -5.92 4.42 -35.02
C LEU A 252 -4.75 3.45 -35.17
N ALA A 253 -4.77 2.33 -34.44
CA ALA A 253 -3.72 1.32 -34.52
C ALA A 253 -3.63 0.71 -35.94
N LYS A 254 -4.78 0.43 -36.57
CA LYS A 254 -4.84 -0.04 -37.96
C LYS A 254 -4.31 0.99 -38.95
N GLU A 255 -4.70 2.26 -38.81
CA GLU A 255 -4.23 3.33 -39.70
C GLU A 255 -2.74 3.65 -39.57
N LEU A 256 -2.18 3.50 -38.37
CA LEU A 256 -0.75 3.73 -38.10
C LEU A 256 0.12 2.49 -38.36
N GLY A 257 -0.49 1.31 -38.57
CA GLY A 257 0.24 0.05 -38.71
C GLY A 257 0.97 -0.39 -37.43
N VAL A 258 0.46 0.00 -36.26
CA VAL A 258 1.06 -0.32 -34.94
C VAL A 258 0.20 -1.28 -34.15
N LYS A 259 0.78 -1.93 -33.13
CA LYS A 259 0.02 -2.85 -32.27
C LYS A 259 -0.95 -2.10 -31.36
N TYR A 260 -2.11 -2.70 -31.14
CA TYR A 260 -3.15 -2.24 -30.24
C TYR A 260 -3.16 -3.06 -28.96
N TYR A 261 -3.15 -2.39 -27.81
CA TYR A 261 -3.19 -3.02 -26.48
C TYR A 261 -4.34 -2.50 -25.65
N ASP A 262 -5.22 -3.42 -25.25
CA ASP A 262 -6.35 -3.13 -24.40
C ASP A 262 -6.18 -3.79 -23.02
N LYS A 263 -7.24 -3.79 -22.19
CA LYS A 263 -7.17 -4.40 -20.86
C LYS A 263 -6.88 -5.90 -20.95
N GLU A 264 -7.52 -6.61 -21.86
CA GLU A 264 -7.46 -8.07 -21.94
C GLU A 264 -6.09 -8.53 -22.43
N LEU A 265 -5.58 -7.91 -23.49
CA LEU A 265 -4.27 -8.25 -24.05
C LEU A 265 -3.14 -7.95 -23.06
N ILE A 266 -3.19 -6.82 -22.36
CA ILE A 266 -2.17 -6.50 -21.34
C ILE A 266 -2.24 -7.49 -20.18
N SER A 267 -3.45 -7.93 -19.79
CA SER A 267 -3.62 -8.92 -18.73
C SER A 267 -3.15 -10.30 -19.15
N MET A 268 -3.34 -10.68 -20.41
CA MET A 268 -2.85 -11.94 -20.99
C MET A 268 -1.33 -11.94 -21.07
N VAL A 269 -0.72 -10.89 -21.64
CA VAL A 269 0.75 -10.76 -21.71
C VAL A 269 1.37 -10.78 -20.32
N ALA A 270 0.75 -10.13 -19.34
CA ALA A 270 1.22 -10.15 -17.95
C ALA A 270 1.17 -11.55 -17.30
N LYS A 271 0.23 -12.41 -17.73
CA LYS A 271 0.13 -13.80 -17.27
C LYS A 271 1.10 -14.73 -18.00
N GLU A 272 1.29 -14.53 -19.30
CA GLU A 272 2.15 -15.37 -20.15
C GLU A 272 3.65 -15.12 -19.95
N THR A 273 4.05 -13.92 -19.50
CA THR A 273 5.47 -13.60 -19.21
C THR A 273 6.09 -14.35 -18.02
N ASP A 274 5.54 -15.50 -17.64
CA ASP A 274 6.06 -16.40 -16.59
C ASP A 274 6.43 -15.66 -15.29
N MET A 275 5.56 -14.72 -14.88
CA MET A 275 5.54 -14.29 -13.49
C MET A 275 4.66 -15.29 -12.75
N PRO A 276 5.18 -16.04 -11.77
CA PRO A 276 4.50 -17.21 -11.22
C PRO A 276 3.06 -16.90 -10.81
N GLU A 277 2.09 -17.68 -11.29
CA GLU A 277 0.70 -17.62 -10.80
C GLU A 277 0.61 -17.91 -9.29
N SER A 278 1.64 -18.53 -8.71
CA SER A 278 1.84 -18.65 -7.26
C SER A 278 2.08 -17.32 -6.53
N PHE A 279 2.10 -16.19 -7.25
CA PHE A 279 2.22 -14.85 -6.68
C PHE A 279 0.89 -14.09 -6.58
N VAL A 280 -0.22 -14.62 -7.11
CA VAL A 280 -1.53 -13.93 -7.15
C VAL A 280 -2.59 -14.59 -6.25
N ALA A 281 -2.29 -15.73 -5.64
CA ALA A 281 -3.20 -16.44 -4.75
C ALA A 281 -2.53 -16.78 -3.41
N GLU A 282 -2.31 -15.79 -2.56
CA GLU A 282 -2.30 -15.93 -1.09
C GLU A 282 -2.01 -14.55 -0.46
N ASN A 283 -2.95 -14.05 0.34
CA ASN A 283 -2.90 -12.81 1.16
C ASN A 283 -3.53 -11.55 0.56
N GLU A 284 -4.85 -11.47 0.64
CA GLU A 284 -5.55 -10.20 0.76
C GLU A 284 -5.32 -9.63 2.17
N GLN A 285 -4.74 -8.41 2.29
CA GLN A 285 -5.25 -7.30 3.12
C GLN A 285 -4.31 -6.06 3.16
N SER A 286 -4.78 -4.97 2.55
CA SER A 286 -4.62 -3.54 2.93
C SER A 286 -3.28 -2.76 2.77
N MET A 287 -3.11 -2.06 1.63
CA MET A 287 -3.14 -0.57 1.45
C MET A 287 -2.07 0.11 0.55
N SER A 288 -2.55 1.22 -0.06
CA SER A 288 -1.88 2.48 -0.43
C SER A 288 -1.03 2.53 -1.72
N SER A 289 -1.73 2.60 -2.85
CA SER A 289 -1.67 3.62 -3.91
C SER A 289 -0.32 4.26 -4.34
N ASN A 290 0.49 4.81 -3.43
CA ASN A 290 1.72 5.56 -3.77
C ASN A 290 3.00 4.72 -3.79
N TYR A 291 3.03 3.53 -3.20
CA TYR A 291 4.21 2.64 -3.24
C TYR A 291 4.32 1.90 -4.59
N LEU A 292 3.17 1.69 -5.24
CA LEU A 292 3.05 1.09 -6.56
C LEU A 292 3.84 1.86 -7.62
N LEU A 293 3.78 3.19 -7.60
CA LEU A 293 4.56 4.04 -8.49
C LEU A 293 6.08 3.86 -8.28
N ASN A 294 6.53 3.67 -7.03
CA ASN A 294 7.94 3.42 -6.74
C ASN A 294 8.44 2.08 -7.28
N ILE A 295 7.58 1.06 -7.32
CA ILE A 295 7.87 -0.24 -7.94
C ILE A 295 7.91 -0.14 -9.47
N ILE A 296 7.08 0.73 -10.05
CA ILE A 296 7.00 0.97 -11.51
C ILE A 296 8.22 1.73 -12.04
N LEU A 297 8.79 2.63 -11.22
CA LEU A 297 9.91 3.51 -11.58
C LEU A 297 11.30 2.88 -11.41
N GLN A 298 11.42 1.69 -10.79
CA GLN A 298 12.70 0.99 -10.62
C GLN A 298 12.80 -0.19 -11.57
N ASP A 299 13.42 0.04 -12.74
CA ASP A 299 13.94 -1.06 -13.54
C ASP A 299 15.03 -1.81 -12.75
N TYR A 300 14.90 -3.14 -12.74
CA TYR A 300 15.78 -4.17 -12.17
C TYR A 300 15.77 -4.41 -10.63
N GLU A 301 15.57 -5.70 -10.31
CA GLU A 301 16.03 -6.44 -9.11
C GLU A 301 15.59 -5.97 -7.70
N ALA A 302 14.30 -5.70 -7.50
CA ALA A 302 13.72 -5.71 -6.15
C ALA A 302 12.92 -6.99 -5.94
N PRO A 303 13.18 -7.79 -4.88
CA PRO A 303 12.32 -8.92 -4.53
C PRO A 303 10.91 -8.37 -4.30
N LEU A 304 9.92 -8.87 -5.04
CA LEU A 304 8.54 -8.69 -4.63
C LEU A 304 8.38 -9.45 -3.33
N GLU A 305 8.27 -8.78 -2.20
CA GLU A 305 7.68 -9.39 -1.01
C GLU A 305 6.51 -8.57 -0.45
N ARG A 306 5.34 -9.20 -0.61
CA ARG A 306 4.35 -9.50 0.45
C ARG A 306 3.64 -8.32 1.13
N SER A 307 2.82 -7.59 0.37
CA SER A 307 1.62 -6.87 0.90
C SER A 307 0.71 -6.24 -0.19
N LEU A 308 0.71 -6.78 -1.41
CA LEU A 308 -0.15 -6.29 -2.49
C LEU A 308 -1.46 -7.06 -2.48
N SER A 309 -2.62 -6.38 -2.57
CA SER A 309 -3.85 -7.10 -2.95
C SER A 309 -3.65 -7.75 -4.33
N SER A 310 -4.39 -8.81 -4.64
CA SER A 310 -4.35 -9.42 -5.99
C SER A 310 -4.55 -8.37 -7.10
N ALA A 311 -5.36 -7.33 -6.83
CA ALA A 311 -5.56 -6.19 -7.72
C ALA A 311 -4.33 -5.28 -7.85
N ASP A 312 -3.61 -5.01 -6.75
CA ASP A 312 -2.40 -4.19 -6.75
C ASP A 312 -1.23 -4.91 -7.43
N ALA A 313 -1.07 -6.21 -7.15
CA ALA A 313 -0.08 -7.07 -7.82
C ALA A 313 -0.35 -7.11 -9.32
N LEU A 314 -1.61 -7.29 -9.72
CA LEU A 314 -2.03 -7.21 -11.12
C LEU A 314 -1.70 -5.85 -11.74
N PHE A 315 -1.96 -4.74 -11.05
CA PHE A 315 -1.64 -3.42 -11.57
C PHE A 315 -0.12 -3.22 -11.74
N VAL A 316 0.70 -3.71 -10.80
CA VAL A 316 2.17 -3.68 -10.91
C VAL A 316 2.63 -4.46 -12.14
N SER A 317 2.14 -5.69 -12.32
CA SER A 317 2.48 -6.53 -13.47
C SER A 317 2.03 -5.87 -14.79
N GLN A 318 0.80 -5.34 -14.84
CA GLN A 318 0.29 -4.58 -15.99
C GLN A 318 1.18 -3.37 -16.31
N SER A 319 1.62 -2.64 -15.27
CA SER A 319 2.47 -1.46 -15.44
C SER A 319 3.86 -1.81 -15.98
N ARG A 320 4.45 -2.92 -15.53
CA ARG A 320 5.73 -3.43 -16.07
C ARG A 320 5.60 -3.80 -17.54
N VAL A 321 4.53 -4.52 -17.89
CA VAL A 321 4.24 -4.91 -19.29
C VAL A 321 4.05 -3.67 -20.17
N ILE A 322 3.27 -2.68 -19.72
CA ILE A 322 3.06 -1.42 -20.45
C ILE A 322 4.40 -0.73 -20.74
N ARG A 323 5.30 -0.65 -19.75
CA ARG A 323 6.62 -0.01 -19.92
C ARG A 323 7.53 -0.78 -20.86
N GLN A 324 7.53 -2.11 -20.77
CA GLN A 324 8.31 -2.97 -21.66
C GLN A 324 7.85 -2.81 -23.12
N ILE A 325 6.55 -2.84 -23.35
CA ILE A 325 5.92 -2.61 -24.66
C ILE A 325 6.30 -1.23 -25.18
N ALA A 326 6.17 -0.19 -24.36
CA ALA A 326 6.45 1.20 -24.74
C ALA A 326 7.92 1.46 -25.09
N ARG A 327 8.85 0.66 -24.55
CA ARG A 327 10.28 0.71 -24.92
C ARG A 327 10.58 -0.04 -26.20
N ALA A 328 9.90 -1.15 -26.44
CA ALA A 328 10.20 -2.04 -27.54
C ALA A 328 9.69 -1.52 -28.88
N HIS A 329 8.46 -1.00 -28.94
CA HIS A 329 7.84 -0.61 -30.21
C HIS A 329 6.71 0.41 -30.04
N SER A 330 6.45 1.18 -31.10
CA SER A 330 5.30 2.10 -31.15
C SER A 330 4.00 1.32 -31.05
N CYS A 331 3.04 1.84 -30.29
CA CYS A 331 1.75 1.18 -30.08
C CYS A 331 0.67 2.14 -29.59
N VAL A 332 -0.59 1.66 -29.63
CA VAL A 332 -1.75 2.32 -29.02
C VAL A 332 -2.17 1.53 -27.79
N ILE A 333 -2.27 2.20 -26.63
CA ILE A 333 -2.62 1.59 -25.34
C ILE A 333 -3.91 2.21 -24.80
N ILE A 334 -4.90 1.38 -24.45
CA ILE A 334 -6.18 1.85 -23.92
C ILE A 334 -6.28 1.69 -22.39
N GLY A 335 -6.33 2.82 -21.68
CA GLY A 335 -6.58 2.90 -20.25
C GLY A 335 -5.46 2.36 -19.37
N ARG A 336 -5.83 1.61 -18.33
CA ARG A 336 -4.92 1.04 -17.31
C ARG A 336 -4.01 2.07 -16.63
N CYS A 337 -4.40 3.35 -16.64
CA CYS A 337 -3.57 4.47 -16.18
C CYS A 337 -2.25 4.59 -16.97
N ALA A 338 -2.21 4.15 -18.24
CA ALA A 338 -1.02 4.19 -19.09
C ALA A 338 -0.46 5.61 -19.25
N ASP A 339 -1.34 6.62 -19.25
CA ASP A 339 -0.98 8.03 -19.24
C ASP A 339 -0.04 8.39 -18.08
N TYR A 340 -0.33 7.84 -16.89
CA TYR A 340 0.42 8.05 -15.67
C TYR A 340 1.59 7.07 -15.50
N ILE A 341 1.44 5.83 -15.95
CA ILE A 341 2.52 4.82 -15.90
C ILE A 341 3.72 5.23 -16.76
N LEU A 342 3.47 5.99 -17.82
CA LEU A 342 4.48 6.52 -18.74
C LEU A 342 4.78 8.02 -18.49
N ASP A 343 4.53 8.54 -17.28
CA ASP A 343 4.74 9.96 -16.95
C ASP A 343 6.23 10.36 -16.96
N ASP A 344 7.12 9.41 -16.73
CA ASP A 344 8.58 9.59 -16.73
C ASP A 344 9.25 9.32 -18.09
N PHE A 345 8.48 8.92 -19.11
CA PHE A 345 8.98 8.82 -20.48
C PHE A 345 9.13 10.22 -21.09
N PRO A 346 10.05 10.41 -22.05
CA PRO A 346 10.20 11.70 -22.74
C PRO A 346 8.88 12.19 -23.31
N GLU A 347 8.55 13.47 -23.14
CA GLU A 347 7.26 14.03 -23.63
C GLU A 347 7.09 13.87 -25.14
N SER A 348 8.19 13.89 -25.89
CA SER A 348 8.19 13.63 -27.34
C SER A 348 7.84 12.19 -27.72
N SER A 349 7.76 11.27 -26.76
CA SER A 349 7.51 9.84 -26.99
C SER A 349 6.12 9.36 -26.57
N VAL A 350 5.36 10.16 -25.80
CA VAL A 350 4.07 9.72 -25.27
C VAL A 350 3.00 10.76 -25.57
N ILE A 351 1.99 10.34 -26.33
CA ILE A 351 0.80 11.15 -26.64
C ILE A 351 -0.34 10.68 -25.73
N ARG A 352 -0.85 11.55 -24.88
CA ARG A 352 -1.90 11.27 -23.90
C ARG A 352 -3.24 11.83 -24.36
N ILE A 353 -4.19 10.95 -24.66
CA ILE A 353 -5.52 11.30 -25.17
C ILE A 353 -6.59 10.96 -24.14
N PHE A 354 -7.56 11.86 -23.95
CA PHE A 354 -8.79 11.57 -23.21
C PHE A 354 -10.02 11.70 -24.11
N CYS A 355 -10.77 10.60 -24.26
CA CYS A 355 -11.96 10.54 -25.09
C CYS A 355 -13.24 10.59 -24.24
N TYR A 356 -14.10 11.56 -24.51
CA TYR A 356 -15.36 11.78 -23.78
C TYR A 356 -16.50 12.07 -24.75
N SER A 357 -17.74 12.03 -24.26
CA SER A 357 -18.92 12.41 -25.05
C SER A 357 -20.04 12.88 -24.14
N ASP A 358 -21.00 13.62 -24.69
CA ASP A 358 -22.23 13.92 -23.97
C ASP A 358 -23.02 12.63 -23.65
N GLN A 359 -23.91 12.73 -22.67
CA GLN A 359 -24.65 11.59 -22.13
C GLN A 359 -25.58 10.94 -23.17
N GLU A 360 -26.16 11.72 -24.07
CA GLU A 360 -27.08 11.22 -25.09
C GLU A 360 -26.31 10.45 -26.18
N SER A 361 -25.19 11.00 -26.64
CA SER A 361 -24.28 10.32 -27.57
C SER A 361 -23.71 9.03 -26.97
N ALA A 362 -23.33 9.05 -25.68
CA ALA A 362 -22.86 7.86 -24.98
C ALA A 362 -23.95 6.79 -24.88
N TYR A 363 -25.17 7.19 -24.51
CA TYR A 363 -26.32 6.31 -24.42
C TYR A 363 -26.65 5.68 -25.78
N LYS A 364 -26.77 6.50 -26.84
CA LYS A 364 -27.06 6.05 -28.19
C LYS A 364 -26.04 5.00 -28.65
N ARG A 365 -24.75 5.28 -28.46
CA ARG A 365 -23.67 4.35 -28.81
C ARG A 365 -23.73 3.05 -27.99
N CYS A 366 -24.04 3.13 -26.70
CA CYS A 366 -24.20 1.96 -25.84
C CYS A 366 -25.35 1.04 -26.31
N VAL A 367 -26.48 1.62 -26.73
CA VAL A 367 -27.63 0.84 -27.20
C VAL A 367 -27.41 0.30 -28.62
N GLU A 368 -26.99 1.16 -29.55
CA GLU A 368 -26.89 0.80 -30.97
C GLU A 368 -25.66 -0.06 -31.28
N ALA A 369 -24.49 0.33 -30.77
CA ALA A 369 -23.21 -0.30 -31.13
C ALA A 369 -22.77 -1.37 -30.12
N TYR A 370 -23.11 -1.21 -28.83
CA TYR A 370 -22.75 -2.19 -27.79
C TYR A 370 -23.91 -3.12 -27.43
N HIS A 371 -25.07 -2.97 -28.08
CA HIS A 371 -26.27 -3.80 -27.90
C HIS A 371 -26.71 -3.92 -26.43
N LEU A 372 -26.50 -2.86 -25.64
CA LEU A 372 -26.99 -2.79 -24.28
C LEU A 372 -28.50 -2.56 -24.26
N GLU A 373 -29.15 -3.20 -23.30
CA GLU A 373 -30.57 -3.05 -23.09
C GLU A 373 -30.89 -1.59 -22.64
N PRO A 374 -31.85 -0.90 -23.30
CA PRO A 374 -32.07 0.54 -23.12
C PRO A 374 -32.31 0.97 -21.67
N SER A 375 -33.02 0.17 -20.87
CA SER A 375 -33.34 0.52 -19.49
C SER A 375 -32.10 0.49 -18.59
N SER A 376 -31.12 -0.37 -18.88
CA SER A 376 -29.89 -0.53 -18.09
C SER A 376 -28.70 0.31 -18.60
N ALA A 377 -28.74 0.83 -19.83
CA ALA A 377 -27.60 1.52 -20.45
C ALA A 377 -27.08 2.73 -19.65
N ARG A 378 -27.96 3.62 -19.16
CA ARG A 378 -27.55 4.81 -18.37
C ARG A 378 -26.91 4.43 -17.03
N ALA A 379 -27.45 3.40 -16.38
CA ALA A 379 -26.90 2.86 -15.14
C ALA A 379 -25.52 2.23 -15.38
N ALA A 380 -25.34 1.51 -16.50
CA ALA A 380 -24.07 0.92 -16.88
C ALA A 380 -22.98 1.99 -17.12
N ILE A 381 -23.29 3.06 -17.87
CA ILE A 381 -22.37 4.20 -18.10
C ILE A 381 -21.90 4.77 -16.76
N SER A 382 -22.84 5.11 -15.88
CA SER A 382 -22.54 5.70 -14.58
C SER A 382 -21.71 4.77 -13.69
N ARG A 383 -22.03 3.47 -13.69
CA ARG A 383 -21.30 2.46 -12.91
C ARG A 383 -19.86 2.30 -13.40
N VAL A 384 -19.66 2.16 -14.71
CA VAL A 384 -18.32 1.96 -15.29
C VAL A 384 -17.46 3.21 -15.14
N ASN A 385 -18.01 4.41 -15.36
CA ASN A 385 -17.26 5.66 -15.19
C ASN A 385 -16.86 5.86 -13.73
N ARG A 386 -17.75 5.62 -12.75
CA ARG A 386 -17.40 5.67 -11.33
C ARG A 386 -16.28 4.68 -10.99
N ALA A 387 -16.35 3.46 -11.52
CA ALA A 387 -15.29 2.47 -11.31
C ALA A 387 -13.94 2.92 -11.90
N ARG A 388 -13.94 3.55 -13.09
CA ARG A 388 -12.72 4.10 -13.73
C ARG A 388 -12.14 5.27 -12.94
N ILE A 389 -12.97 6.18 -12.47
CA ILE A 389 -12.56 7.31 -11.62
C ILE A 389 -11.94 6.80 -10.32
N ALA A 390 -12.62 5.89 -9.62
CA ALA A 390 -12.14 5.32 -8.38
C ALA A 390 -10.81 4.57 -8.58
N HIS A 391 -10.70 3.76 -9.64
CA HIS A 391 -9.47 3.06 -10.00
C HIS A 391 -8.32 4.04 -10.29
N TYR A 392 -8.55 5.05 -11.12
CA TYR A 392 -7.52 6.05 -11.45
C TYR A 392 -7.08 6.82 -10.20
N GLN A 393 -8.03 7.36 -9.43
CA GLN A 393 -7.73 8.09 -8.19
C GLN A 393 -7.02 7.20 -7.17
N HIS A 394 -7.37 5.91 -7.11
CA HIS A 394 -6.71 4.95 -6.24
C HIS A 394 -5.24 4.75 -6.63
N TYR A 395 -4.89 4.64 -7.90
CA TYR A 395 -3.50 4.34 -8.30
C TYR A 395 -2.63 5.56 -8.60
N THR A 396 -3.22 6.67 -9.04
CA THR A 396 -2.47 7.86 -9.44
C THR A 396 -2.58 9.00 -8.43
N GLY A 397 -3.61 8.97 -7.57
CA GLY A 397 -3.96 10.10 -6.71
C GLY A 397 -4.47 11.33 -7.47
N ARG A 398 -4.55 11.29 -8.81
CA ARG A 398 -4.97 12.40 -9.68
C ARG A 398 -6.47 12.30 -10.02
N LYS A 399 -7.05 13.42 -10.48
CA LYS A 399 -8.42 13.44 -11.02
C LYS A 399 -8.40 12.90 -12.45
N TRP A 400 -9.25 11.93 -12.74
CA TRP A 400 -9.22 11.20 -14.01
C TRP A 400 -9.54 12.04 -15.25
N ALA A 401 -10.40 13.05 -15.14
CA ALA A 401 -10.78 13.93 -16.25
C ALA A 401 -10.11 15.31 -16.18
N ASP A 402 -8.97 15.44 -15.48
CA ASP A 402 -8.23 16.70 -15.41
C ASP A 402 -7.50 16.96 -16.74
N PRO A 403 -7.74 18.10 -17.42
CA PRO A 403 -7.07 18.41 -18.69
C PRO A 403 -5.54 18.43 -18.59
N HIS A 404 -4.97 18.73 -17.42
CA HIS A 404 -3.51 18.79 -17.24
C HIS A 404 -2.82 17.41 -17.32
N ASN A 405 -3.59 16.32 -17.28
CA ASN A 405 -3.04 14.96 -17.45
C ASN A 405 -2.93 14.52 -18.91
N TYR A 406 -3.51 15.28 -19.85
CA TYR A 406 -3.67 14.87 -21.24
C TYR A 406 -3.15 15.93 -22.21
N ASN A 407 -2.58 15.50 -23.33
CA ASN A 407 -2.17 16.40 -24.41
C ASN A 407 -3.38 16.84 -25.25
N LEU A 408 -4.38 15.95 -25.41
CA LEU A 408 -5.57 16.23 -26.21
C LEU A 408 -6.80 15.56 -25.60
N MET A 409 -7.86 16.35 -25.40
CA MET A 409 -9.18 15.85 -25.02
C MET A 409 -10.11 15.90 -26.22
N ILE A 410 -10.79 14.79 -26.50
CA ILE A 410 -11.60 14.60 -27.69
C ILE A 410 -13.06 14.34 -27.30
N ASN A 411 -13.96 15.21 -27.77
CA ASN A 411 -15.40 15.02 -27.66
C ASN A 411 -15.95 14.27 -28.88
N THR A 412 -16.23 12.98 -28.74
CA THR A 412 -16.80 12.13 -29.81
C THR A 412 -18.33 12.15 -29.86
N GLY A 413 -18.97 13.01 -29.07
CA GLY A 413 -20.39 13.35 -29.24
C GLY A 413 -20.58 14.39 -30.36
N SER A 414 -19.70 15.39 -30.41
CA SER A 414 -19.71 16.44 -31.45
C SER A 414 -18.87 16.10 -32.68
N MET A 415 -17.94 15.15 -32.57
CA MET A 415 -17.01 14.79 -33.65
C MET A 415 -17.10 13.29 -33.98
N SER A 416 -16.97 12.96 -35.26
CA SER A 416 -16.94 11.58 -35.73
C SER A 416 -15.63 10.88 -35.36
N LEU A 417 -15.67 9.56 -35.15
CA LEU A 417 -14.47 8.77 -34.85
C LEU A 417 -13.39 8.88 -35.95
N PRO A 418 -13.71 8.87 -37.26
CA PRO A 418 -12.71 9.05 -38.31
C PRO A 418 -11.99 10.41 -38.23
N MET A 419 -12.72 11.49 -37.94
CA MET A 419 -12.11 12.81 -37.75
C MET A 419 -11.19 12.83 -36.51
N ALA A 420 -11.64 12.25 -35.40
CA ALA A 420 -10.81 12.10 -34.20
C ALA A 420 -9.53 11.30 -34.48
N CYS A 421 -9.62 10.22 -35.26
CA CYS A 421 -8.49 9.39 -35.65
C CYS A 421 -7.49 10.18 -36.49
N ALA A 422 -7.96 10.92 -37.50
CA ALA A 422 -7.11 11.76 -38.34
C ALA A 422 -6.34 12.82 -37.54
N LEU A 423 -6.97 13.43 -36.53
CA LEU A 423 -6.31 14.40 -35.64
C LEU A 423 -5.20 13.75 -34.81
N ILE A 424 -5.47 12.59 -34.19
CA ILE A 424 -4.46 11.89 -33.39
C ILE A 424 -3.32 11.38 -34.28
N LYS A 425 -3.64 10.90 -35.48
CA LYS A 425 -2.65 10.44 -36.47
C LYS A 425 -1.70 11.57 -36.86
N ARG A 426 -2.22 12.76 -37.15
CA ARG A 426 -1.38 13.92 -37.46
C ARG A 426 -0.44 14.28 -36.31
N LEU A 427 -0.95 14.26 -35.08
CA LEU A 427 -0.13 14.49 -33.88
C LEU A 427 0.97 13.43 -33.73
N TYR A 428 0.66 12.17 -34.02
CA TYR A 428 1.62 11.07 -34.02
C TYR A 428 2.73 11.24 -35.07
N GLU A 429 2.36 11.65 -36.29
CA GLU A 429 3.31 11.90 -37.39
C GLU A 429 4.23 13.09 -37.10
N GLU A 430 3.72 14.16 -36.49
CA GLU A 430 4.53 15.30 -36.05
C GLU A 430 5.54 14.89 -34.96
N CYS A 431 5.12 14.09 -33.97
CA CYS A 431 6.03 13.56 -32.95
C CYS A 431 7.09 12.59 -33.51
N GLN A 432 6.77 11.83 -34.56
CA GLN A 432 7.75 10.99 -35.25
C GLN A 432 8.75 11.84 -36.07
N SER A 433 8.25 12.86 -36.77
CA SER A 433 9.07 13.73 -37.61
C SER A 433 10.03 14.59 -36.79
N ALA A 434 9.63 15.04 -35.60
CA ALA A 434 10.51 15.76 -34.67
C ALA A 434 11.66 14.91 -34.08
N LYS A 435 11.67 13.59 -34.33
CA LYS A 435 12.73 12.65 -33.92
C LYS A 435 13.65 12.21 -35.07
N ALA A 436 13.25 12.48 -36.31
CA ALA A 436 14.06 12.26 -37.51
C ALA A 436 15.08 13.39 -37.64
#